data_AF-A0A357Z994-F1
#
_entry.id   AF-A0A357Z994-F1
#
_cell.length_a   1.000
_cell.length_b   1.000
_cell.length_c   1.000
_cell.angle_alpha   90.00
_cell.angle_beta   90.00
_cell.angle_gamma   90.00
#
_symmetry.space_group_name_H-M   'P 1'
#
loop_
_entity.id
_entity.type
_entity.pdbx_description
1 polymer ?
#
loop_
_entity_poly.entity_id
_entity_poly.type
_entity_poly.pdbx_seq_one_letter_code
_entity_poly.pdbx_strand_id
1 'polypeptide(L)'
;MEKSLSHWKAEHPLLFISISISIGYLIANKYGYHHTSSNTAIAFFIIGISMGALLCLPLLPLKKWQEGLIILFILVSWGCVIYLTTHAQNLMWLPYPNGIISHTRIWMIQKIDRHIIDNEASGFAKALLIGVKSDIDKNIIKAYTQLGIIHIIAISGMHLDIIFKNLVFVTGHLPRKIFWRLLELAIVLITVWIYTFIAFASPSVVRASIFFSLFFVGTFLNQPKYTLNCIAGGILVILFFDLHSIYHIGLQLSYAAVIGIHLFYRIFYKMLPMDNPILNWMWGNLCITLSAQLTTLPILLYHFHQTSTLVLISNFMMVPLSTLLLYALIGLMILPNQVNFSMHLGGLIQSYINFLNRAVLYFHHNPIGTPLLVQMSGRMVVGYYLWLLFVYLWLYKRKAKYLFYSLVIITLVSLIKLFP
;
A
#
# COMPACT_ATOMS: atom_id res chain seq x y z
N MET A 1 -0.17 -32.57 -4.04
CA MET A 1 1.01 -32.47 -4.92
C MET A 1 1.80 -31.23 -4.53
N GLU A 2 2.99 -31.38 -3.94
CA GLU A 2 3.90 -30.25 -3.71
C GLU A 2 4.32 -29.71 -5.09
N LYS A 3 3.78 -28.55 -5.49
CA LYS A 3 4.29 -27.82 -6.65
C LYS A 3 5.78 -27.59 -6.42
N SER A 4 6.62 -28.05 -7.35
CA SER A 4 8.07 -27.86 -7.28
C SER A 4 8.42 -26.38 -7.14
N LEU A 5 9.59 -26.07 -6.56
CA LEU A 5 10.07 -24.69 -6.45
C LEU A 5 10.14 -23.99 -7.83
N SER A 6 10.40 -24.74 -8.90
CA SER A 6 10.36 -24.23 -10.28
C SER A 6 8.96 -23.81 -10.72
N HIS A 7 7.92 -24.56 -10.34
CA HIS A 7 6.54 -24.19 -10.61
C HIS A 7 6.16 -22.90 -9.87
N TRP A 8 6.55 -22.76 -8.60
CA TRP A 8 6.25 -21.54 -7.84
C TRP A 8 6.97 -20.30 -8.41
N LYS A 9 8.23 -20.45 -8.87
CA LYS A 9 8.95 -19.36 -9.56
C LYS A 9 8.26 -18.94 -10.85
N ALA A 10 7.77 -19.91 -11.63
CA ALA A 10 7.01 -19.63 -12.86
C ALA A 10 5.67 -18.93 -12.58
N GLU A 11 5.04 -19.21 -11.44
CA GLU A 11 3.83 -18.51 -10.99
C GLU A 11 4.12 -17.07 -10.51
N HIS A 12 5.35 -16.76 -10.11
CA HIS A 12 5.72 -15.48 -9.50
C HIS A 12 6.93 -14.75 -10.11
N PRO A 13 6.97 -14.50 -11.44
CA PRO A 13 8.13 -13.92 -12.10
C PRO A 13 8.45 -12.50 -11.63
N LEU A 14 7.44 -11.63 -11.47
CA LEU A 14 7.64 -10.25 -11.02
C LEU A 14 8.20 -10.17 -9.59
N LEU A 15 7.80 -11.09 -8.71
CA LEU A 15 8.34 -11.20 -7.36
C LEU A 15 9.83 -11.54 -7.39
N PHE A 16 10.21 -12.53 -8.22
CA PHE A 16 11.60 -12.91 -8.39
C PHE A 16 12.46 -11.77 -8.96
N ILE A 17 11.96 -11.08 -9.99
CA ILE A 17 12.62 -9.92 -10.60
C ILE A 17 12.82 -8.81 -9.56
N SER A 18 11.77 -8.46 -8.82
CA SER A 18 11.79 -7.43 -7.79
C SER A 18 12.81 -7.71 -6.69
N ILE A 19 12.83 -8.94 -6.17
CA ILE A 19 13.79 -9.36 -5.15
C ILE A 19 15.22 -9.26 -5.68
N SER A 20 15.46 -9.74 -6.90
CA SER A 20 16.80 -9.77 -7.50
C SER A 20 17.37 -8.37 -7.72
N ILE A 21 16.56 -7.46 -8.27
CA ILE A 21 16.93 -6.05 -8.47
C ILE A 21 17.17 -5.37 -7.10
N SER A 22 16.32 -5.63 -6.11
CA SER A 22 16.48 -5.07 -4.75
C SER A 22 17.76 -5.54 -4.06
N ILE A 23 18.16 -6.80 -4.27
CA ILE A 23 19.44 -7.33 -3.75
C ILE A 23 20.61 -6.59 -4.39
N GLY A 24 20.61 -6.42 -5.72
CA GLY A 24 21.64 -5.66 -6.43
C GLY A 24 21.77 -4.23 -5.92
N TYR A 25 20.64 -3.56 -5.71
CA TYR A 25 20.60 -2.23 -5.10
C TYR A 25 21.24 -2.19 -3.70
N LEU A 26 20.86 -3.11 -2.81
CA LEU A 26 21.40 -3.14 -1.44
C LEU A 26 22.92 -3.39 -1.41
N ILE A 27 23.42 -4.23 -2.33
CA ILE A 27 24.85 -4.48 -2.51
C ILE A 27 25.54 -3.18 -2.95
N ALA A 28 25.00 -2.51 -3.97
CA ALA A 28 25.54 -1.25 -4.48
C ALA A 28 25.48 -0.12 -3.44
N ASN A 29 24.43 -0.05 -2.62
CA ASN A 29 24.34 0.94 -1.54
C ASN A 29 25.34 0.69 -0.41
N LYS A 30 25.68 -0.57 -0.12
CA LYS A 30 26.61 -0.92 0.96
C LYS A 30 28.08 -0.83 0.55
N TYR A 31 28.38 -1.17 -0.70
CA TYR A 31 29.76 -1.32 -1.19
C TYR A 31 30.11 -0.40 -2.37
N GLY A 32 29.13 0.29 -2.95
CA GLY A 32 29.35 1.21 -4.07
C GLY A 32 30.07 2.47 -3.59
N TYR A 33 31.26 2.71 -4.13
CA TYR A 33 31.95 3.98 -3.96
C TYR A 33 31.07 5.11 -4.52
N HIS A 34 30.88 6.19 -3.74
CA HIS A 34 30.13 7.40 -4.12
C HIS A 34 30.82 8.24 -5.22
N HIS A 35 31.57 7.62 -6.13
CA HIS A 35 32.12 8.33 -7.28
C HIS A 35 30.99 8.63 -8.28
N THR A 36 30.46 9.84 -8.11
CA THR A 36 29.62 10.59 -9.02
C THR A 36 30.17 10.61 -10.44
N SER A 37 29.24 10.53 -11.41
CA SER A 37 29.41 10.74 -12.86
C SER A 37 29.61 9.51 -13.76
N SER A 38 28.94 8.38 -13.52
CA SER A 38 28.78 7.40 -14.61
C SER A 38 27.76 7.91 -15.62
N ASN A 39 28.21 8.23 -16.84
CA ASN A 39 27.39 8.58 -18.00
C ASN A 39 26.13 7.69 -18.07
N THR A 40 24.94 8.30 -17.91
CA THR A 40 23.64 7.61 -18.02
C THR A 40 23.52 6.81 -19.31
N ALA A 41 24.16 7.29 -20.40
CA ALA A 41 24.27 6.58 -21.67
C ALA A 41 24.92 5.19 -21.56
N ILE A 42 25.99 5.04 -20.76
CA ILE A 42 26.69 3.76 -20.56
C ILE A 42 25.80 2.80 -19.77
N ALA A 43 25.09 3.31 -18.77
CA ALA A 43 24.12 2.52 -18.00
C ALA A 43 22.95 2.03 -18.87
N PHE A 44 22.36 2.88 -19.70
CA PHE A 44 21.32 2.48 -20.66
C PHE A 44 21.86 1.49 -21.71
N PHE A 45 23.11 1.65 -22.14
CA PHE A 45 23.76 0.71 -23.05
C PHE A 45 23.98 -0.67 -22.41
N ILE A 46 24.42 -0.72 -21.14
CA ILE A 46 24.56 -1.96 -20.38
C ILE A 46 23.20 -2.63 -20.18
N ILE A 47 22.15 -1.87 -19.83
CA ILE A 47 20.78 -2.40 -19.72
C ILE A 47 20.30 -2.93 -21.08
N GLY A 48 20.54 -2.20 -22.18
CA GLY A 48 20.18 -2.62 -23.54
C GLY A 48 20.86 -3.92 -23.98
N ILE A 49 22.17 -4.05 -23.78
CA ILE A 49 22.92 -5.28 -24.11
C ILE A 49 22.45 -6.45 -23.27
N SER A 50 22.25 -6.25 -21.97
CA SER A 50 21.80 -7.31 -21.06
C SER A 50 20.34 -7.71 -21.30
N MET A 51 19.48 -6.80 -21.76
CA MET A 51 18.13 -7.09 -22.25
C MET A 51 18.20 -7.96 -23.53
N GLY A 52 19.11 -7.63 -24.46
CA GLY A 52 19.39 -8.47 -25.63
C GLY A 52 19.89 -9.86 -25.26
N ALA A 53 20.80 -9.95 -24.29
CA ALA A 53 21.30 -11.23 -23.77
C ALA A 53 20.19 -12.08 -23.15
N LEU A 54 19.24 -11.47 -22.42
CA LEU A 54 18.06 -12.15 -21.88
C LEU A 54 17.13 -12.70 -22.98
N LEU A 55 16.98 -11.99 -24.10
CA LEU A 55 16.17 -12.44 -25.24
C LEU A 55 16.85 -13.57 -26.03
N CYS A 56 18.19 -13.58 -26.07
CA CYS A 56 18.96 -14.63 -26.73
C CYS A 56 19.24 -15.86 -25.85
N LEU A 57 19.07 -15.74 -24.53
CA LEU A 57 19.32 -16.81 -23.56
C LEU A 57 18.59 -18.13 -23.85
N PRO A 58 17.29 -18.13 -24.26
CA PRO A 58 16.56 -19.34 -24.62
C PRO A 58 17.07 -20.05 -25.89
N LEU A 59 17.91 -19.38 -26.69
CA LEU A 59 18.47 -19.91 -27.93
C LEU A 59 19.82 -20.61 -27.70
N LEU A 60 20.40 -20.49 -26.50
CA LEU A 60 21.69 -21.08 -26.17
C LEU A 60 21.51 -22.50 -25.61
N PRO A 61 22.42 -23.46 -25.92
CA PRO A 61 22.35 -24.83 -25.42
C PRO A 61 22.82 -24.92 -23.96
N LEU A 62 22.15 -24.22 -23.05
CA LEU A 62 22.48 -24.16 -21.63
C LEU A 62 21.61 -25.11 -20.80
N LYS A 63 22.16 -25.56 -19.67
CA LYS A 63 21.35 -26.27 -18.67
C LYS A 63 20.46 -25.25 -17.96
N LYS A 64 19.20 -25.61 -17.66
CA LYS A 64 18.22 -24.71 -16.98
C LYS A 64 18.73 -24.02 -15.71
N TRP A 65 19.64 -24.65 -14.96
CA TRP A 65 20.24 -24.02 -13.77
C TRP A 65 21.26 -22.93 -14.12
N GLN A 66 22.00 -23.08 -15.23
CA GLN A 66 22.92 -22.07 -15.75
C GLN A 66 22.14 -20.86 -16.28
N GLU A 67 21.06 -21.08 -17.03
CA GLU A 67 20.17 -20.01 -17.48
C GLU A 67 19.65 -19.19 -16.28
N GLY A 68 19.17 -19.88 -15.24
CA GLY A 68 18.65 -19.22 -14.03
C GLY A 68 19.70 -18.40 -13.28
N LEU A 69 20.96 -18.87 -13.24
CA LEU A 69 22.08 -18.12 -12.64
C LEU A 69 22.43 -16.87 -13.45
N ILE A 70 22.45 -16.97 -14.79
CA ILE A 70 22.74 -15.83 -15.67
C ILE A 70 21.62 -14.78 -15.54
N ILE A 71 20.36 -15.20 -15.56
CA ILE A 71 19.21 -14.31 -15.35
C ILE A 71 19.33 -13.61 -13.99
N LEU A 72 19.64 -14.34 -12.91
CA LEU A 72 19.81 -13.76 -11.58
C LEU A 72 20.94 -12.72 -11.58
N PHE A 73 22.08 -13.04 -12.19
CA PHE A 73 23.23 -12.13 -12.26
C PHE A 73 22.90 -10.84 -13.04
N ILE A 74 22.19 -10.97 -14.17
CA ILE A 74 21.71 -9.81 -14.97
C ILE A 74 20.75 -8.95 -14.14
N LEU A 75 19.79 -9.56 -13.44
CA LEU A 75 18.83 -8.81 -12.63
C LEU A 75 19.49 -8.10 -11.44
N VAL A 76 20.47 -8.74 -10.79
CA VAL A 76 21.27 -8.12 -9.72
C VAL A 76 22.12 -6.98 -10.29
N SER A 77 22.74 -7.16 -11.46
CA SER A 77 23.52 -6.09 -12.09
C SER A 77 22.66 -4.90 -12.50
N TRP A 78 21.42 -5.13 -12.96
CA TRP A 78 20.44 -4.06 -13.18
C TRP A 78 20.19 -3.26 -11.89
N GLY A 79 20.01 -3.92 -10.75
CA GLY A 79 19.89 -3.24 -9.45
C GLY A 79 21.07 -2.31 -9.14
N CYS A 80 22.30 -2.75 -9.43
CA CYS A 80 23.51 -1.92 -9.28
C CYS A 80 23.54 -0.75 -10.26
N VAL A 81 23.22 -0.99 -11.54
CA VAL A 81 23.19 0.06 -12.57
C VAL A 81 22.14 1.12 -12.24
N ILE A 82 20.97 0.70 -11.79
CA ILE A 82 19.89 1.58 -11.36
C ILE A 82 20.31 2.42 -10.13
N TYR A 83 21.05 1.86 -9.16
CA TYR A 83 21.64 2.63 -8.04
C TYR A 83 22.55 3.76 -8.54
N LEU A 84 23.42 3.47 -9.51
CA LEU A 84 24.39 4.43 -10.02
C LEU A 84 23.74 5.55 -10.87
N THR A 85 22.67 5.25 -11.61
CA THR A 85 22.00 6.24 -12.47
C THR A 85 21.04 7.16 -11.71
N THR A 86 20.37 6.65 -10.67
CA THR A 86 19.29 7.38 -9.97
C THR A 86 19.77 8.42 -8.97
N HIS A 87 21.06 8.43 -8.60
CA HIS A 87 21.66 9.53 -7.82
C HIS A 87 21.60 10.90 -8.56
N ALA A 88 21.34 10.91 -9.87
CA ALA A 88 21.39 12.13 -10.67
C ALA A 88 20.03 12.86 -10.84
N GLN A 89 18.88 12.17 -10.82
CA GLN A 89 17.58 12.79 -11.11
C GLN A 89 16.40 12.07 -10.44
N ASN A 90 15.61 12.80 -9.65
CA ASN A 90 14.26 12.38 -9.24
C ASN A 90 13.34 12.46 -10.46
N LEU A 91 12.98 11.32 -11.07
CA LEU A 91 12.09 11.27 -12.23
C LEU A 91 10.59 11.48 -11.88
N MET A 92 10.26 11.76 -10.62
CA MET A 92 8.87 11.96 -10.16
C MET A 92 8.30 13.38 -10.38
N TRP A 93 8.91 14.22 -11.22
CA TRP A 93 8.26 15.46 -11.67
C TRP A 93 7.42 15.16 -12.93
N LEU A 94 6.27 14.52 -12.74
CA LEU A 94 5.28 14.37 -13.81
C LEU A 94 4.53 15.71 -13.97
N PRO A 95 4.73 16.47 -15.06
CA PRO A 95 3.85 17.59 -15.36
C PRO A 95 2.44 17.04 -15.58
N TYR A 96 1.51 17.36 -14.69
CA TYR A 96 0.09 17.00 -14.82
C TYR A 96 -0.71 18.20 -15.34
N PRO A 97 -1.87 17.98 -15.97
CA PRO A 97 -2.68 19.07 -16.53
C PRO A 97 -3.30 19.94 -15.43
N ASN A 98 -2.52 20.93 -14.95
CA ASN A 98 -2.85 21.78 -13.80
C ASN A 98 -4.21 22.49 -13.94
N GLY A 99 -4.61 22.88 -15.15
CA GLY A 99 -5.88 23.59 -15.39
C GLY A 99 -7.10 22.78 -15.00
N ILE A 100 -7.36 21.64 -15.66
CA ILE A 100 -8.57 20.84 -15.43
C ILE A 100 -8.62 20.30 -14.00
N ILE A 101 -7.45 19.88 -13.48
CA ILE A 101 -7.36 19.33 -12.12
C ILE A 101 -7.62 20.41 -11.06
N SER A 102 -7.09 21.63 -11.25
CA SER A 102 -7.38 22.72 -10.33
C SER A 102 -8.85 23.14 -10.37
N HIS A 103 -9.47 23.24 -11.56
CA HIS A 103 -10.89 23.56 -11.68
C HIS A 103 -11.80 22.53 -11.01
N THR A 104 -11.54 21.24 -11.24
CA THR A 104 -12.33 20.16 -10.61
C THR A 104 -12.17 20.17 -9.08
N ARG A 105 -10.95 20.38 -8.57
CA ARG A 105 -10.67 20.53 -7.14
C ARG A 105 -11.41 21.72 -6.53
N ILE A 106 -11.32 22.90 -7.16
CA ILE A 106 -12.00 24.11 -6.68
C ILE A 106 -13.51 23.88 -6.66
N TRP A 107 -14.07 23.26 -7.70
CA TRP A 107 -15.49 22.92 -7.73
C TRP A 107 -15.89 21.97 -6.59
N MET A 108 -15.11 20.92 -6.32
CA MET A 108 -15.40 20.01 -5.21
C MET A 108 -15.28 20.70 -3.84
N ILE A 109 -14.26 21.55 -3.65
CA ILE A 109 -14.07 22.35 -2.43
C ILE A 109 -15.29 23.25 -2.21
N GLN A 110 -15.66 24.05 -3.22
CA GLN A 110 -16.84 24.93 -3.15
C GLN A 110 -18.12 24.17 -2.87
N LYS A 111 -18.26 22.97 -3.46
CA LYS A 111 -19.42 22.11 -3.21
C LYS A 111 -19.46 21.60 -1.78
N ILE A 112 -18.32 21.21 -1.20
CA ILE A 112 -18.24 20.81 0.21
C ILE A 112 -18.57 22.01 1.11
N ASP A 113 -17.90 23.15 0.93
CA ASP A 113 -18.08 24.35 1.75
C ASP A 113 -19.52 24.89 1.69
N ARG A 114 -20.24 24.69 0.59
CA ARG A 114 -21.64 25.08 0.45
C ARG A 114 -22.60 24.20 1.25
N HIS A 115 -22.30 22.90 1.39
CA HIS A 115 -23.23 21.93 1.99
C HIS A 115 -22.84 21.53 3.42
N ILE A 116 -21.57 21.72 3.81
CA ILE A 116 -21.05 21.53 5.15
C ILE A 116 -20.63 22.91 5.68
N ILE A 117 -21.48 23.48 6.53
CA ILE A 117 -21.37 24.87 7.02
C ILE A 117 -20.28 24.98 8.08
N ASP A 118 -20.12 23.93 8.91
CA ASP A 118 -19.10 23.90 9.93
C ASP A 118 -17.69 23.79 9.32
N ASN A 119 -16.82 24.73 9.68
CA ASN A 119 -15.48 24.85 9.09
C ASN A 119 -14.59 23.63 9.40
N GLU A 120 -14.66 23.09 10.62
CA GLU A 120 -13.87 21.91 11.00
C GLU A 120 -14.33 20.66 10.26
N ALA A 121 -15.66 20.45 10.18
CA ALA A 121 -16.24 19.35 9.44
C ALA A 121 -15.95 19.45 7.93
N SER A 122 -16.04 20.66 7.37
CA SER A 122 -15.69 20.91 5.97
C SER A 122 -14.21 20.61 5.72
N GLY A 123 -13.32 21.10 6.60
CA GLY A 123 -11.88 20.81 6.54
C GLY A 123 -11.58 19.31 6.56
N PHE A 124 -12.26 18.57 7.44
CA PHE A 124 -12.14 17.11 7.51
C PHE A 124 -12.62 16.42 6.22
N ALA A 125 -13.78 16.83 5.68
CA ALA A 125 -14.33 16.30 4.44
C ALA A 125 -13.39 16.55 3.23
N LYS A 126 -12.83 17.77 3.14
CA LYS A 126 -11.86 18.14 2.11
C LYS A 126 -10.56 17.33 2.21
N ALA A 127 -10.08 17.06 3.42
CA ALA A 127 -8.91 16.21 3.63
C ALA A 127 -9.17 14.76 3.24
N LEU A 128 -10.30 14.20 3.65
CA LEU A 128 -10.67 12.81 3.38
C LEU A 128 -10.85 12.56 1.87
N LEU A 129 -11.57 13.45 1.17
CA LEU A 129 -11.92 13.23 -0.24
C LEU A 129 -10.81 13.66 -1.21
N ILE A 130 -10.16 14.80 -0.95
CA ILE A 130 -9.30 15.52 -1.92
C ILE A 130 -7.90 15.83 -1.35
N GLY A 131 -7.64 15.50 -0.08
CA GLY A 131 -6.32 15.60 0.55
C GLY A 131 -5.92 16.99 1.01
N VAL A 132 -6.86 17.93 1.06
CA VAL A 132 -6.61 19.28 1.57
C VAL A 132 -6.62 19.25 3.09
N LYS A 133 -5.44 19.30 3.70
CA LYS A 133 -5.26 19.21 5.16
C LYS A 133 -5.13 20.56 5.86
N SER A 134 -5.03 21.66 5.11
CA SER A 134 -4.80 23.01 5.63
C SER A 134 -5.88 23.48 6.60
N ASP A 135 -7.08 22.95 6.44
CA ASP A 135 -8.30 23.47 7.09
C ASP A 135 -8.68 22.64 8.33
N ILE A 136 -7.86 21.67 8.75
CA ILE A 136 -8.11 20.84 9.94
C ILE A 136 -7.36 21.41 11.15
N ASP A 137 -8.04 21.48 12.29
CA ASP A 137 -7.39 21.81 13.56
C ASP A 137 -6.25 20.82 13.88
N LYS A 138 -5.09 21.38 14.26
CA LYS A 138 -3.91 20.65 14.72
C LYS A 138 -4.24 19.71 15.89
N ASN A 139 -5.19 20.05 16.75
CA ASN A 139 -5.60 19.17 17.86
C ASN A 139 -6.26 17.88 17.35
N ILE A 140 -7.12 17.99 16.33
CA ILE A 140 -7.72 16.81 15.67
C ILE A 140 -6.62 15.97 15.03
N ILE A 141 -5.70 16.58 14.28
CA ILE A 141 -4.57 15.86 13.67
C ILE A 141 -3.77 15.10 14.74
N LYS A 142 -3.43 15.76 15.86
CA LYS A 142 -2.73 15.14 16.99
C LYS A 142 -3.50 13.96 17.57
N ALA A 143 -4.81 14.12 17.80
CA ALA A 143 -5.65 13.06 18.33
C ALA A 143 -5.68 11.82 17.41
N TYR A 144 -5.85 12.02 16.10
CA TYR A 144 -5.79 10.93 15.12
C TYR A 144 -4.39 10.30 15.02
N THR A 145 -3.32 11.07 15.14
CA THR A 145 -1.94 10.54 15.22
C THR A 145 -1.73 9.68 16.46
N GLN A 146 -2.18 10.15 17.63
CA GLN A 146 -2.03 9.42 18.89
C GLN A 146 -2.89 8.16 18.97
N LEU A 147 -4.02 8.10 18.28
CA LEU A 147 -4.81 6.88 18.14
C LEU A 147 -4.29 5.95 17.01
N GLY A 148 -3.24 6.35 16.29
CA GLY A 148 -2.65 5.59 15.18
C GLY A 148 -3.52 5.49 13.92
N ILE A 149 -4.52 6.36 13.81
CA ILE A 149 -5.52 6.38 12.73
C ILE A 149 -5.35 7.59 11.78
N ILE A 150 -4.20 8.26 11.82
CA ILE A 150 -3.91 9.43 10.95
C ILE A 150 -4.00 9.12 9.45
N HIS A 151 -3.82 7.85 9.06
CA HIS A 151 -3.97 7.39 7.69
C HIS A 151 -5.42 7.44 7.19
N ILE A 152 -6.41 7.70 8.06
CA ILE A 152 -7.78 7.99 7.67
C ILE A 152 -7.88 9.41 7.11
N ILE A 153 -7.25 10.39 7.76
CA ILE A 153 -7.24 11.80 7.32
C ILE A 153 -6.33 12.00 6.11
N ALA A 154 -5.26 11.22 6.00
CA ALA A 154 -4.45 11.19 4.79
C ALA A 154 -5.18 10.37 3.72
N ILE A 155 -5.32 10.90 2.49
CA ILE A 155 -5.84 10.07 1.39
C ILE A 155 -5.00 8.81 1.29
N SER A 156 -5.66 7.67 1.46
CA SER A 156 -5.04 6.35 1.51
C SER A 156 -5.46 5.50 0.32
N GLY A 157 -4.76 4.39 0.11
CA GLY A 157 -5.12 3.42 -0.93
C GLY A 157 -6.53 2.84 -0.79
N MET A 158 -7.12 2.89 0.41
CA MET A 158 -8.52 2.48 0.66
C MET A 158 -9.52 3.36 -0.08
N HIS A 159 -9.25 4.67 -0.19
CA HIS A 159 -10.13 5.59 -0.91
C HIS A 159 -10.20 5.21 -2.38
N LEU A 160 -9.03 4.93 -2.97
CA LEU A 160 -8.93 4.48 -4.35
C LEU A 160 -9.48 3.08 -4.56
N ASP A 161 -9.31 2.16 -3.60
CA ASP A 161 -9.90 0.82 -3.62
C ASP A 161 -11.43 0.87 -3.73
N ILE A 162 -12.06 1.75 -2.95
CA ILE A 162 -13.50 1.98 -2.98
C ILE A 162 -13.92 2.45 -4.37
N ILE A 163 -13.26 3.48 -4.92
CA ILE A 163 -13.57 4.00 -6.27
C ILE A 163 -13.40 2.89 -7.31
N PHE A 164 -12.28 2.16 -7.27
CA PHE A 164 -11.97 1.07 -8.19
C PHE A 164 -13.03 -0.04 -8.15
N LYS A 165 -13.39 -0.53 -6.96
CA LYS A 165 -14.40 -1.59 -6.79
C LYS A 165 -15.78 -1.17 -7.29
N ASN A 166 -16.20 0.05 -7.00
CA ASN A 166 -17.49 0.57 -7.47
C ASN A 166 -17.51 0.70 -9.00
N LEU A 167 -16.42 1.22 -9.60
CA LEU A 167 -16.31 1.29 -11.05
C LEU A 167 -16.37 -0.09 -11.69
N VAL A 168 -15.58 -1.05 -11.21
CA VAL A 168 -15.57 -2.43 -11.71
C VAL A 168 -16.94 -3.11 -11.52
N PHE A 169 -17.63 -2.83 -10.41
CA PHE A 169 -18.98 -3.34 -10.18
C PHE A 169 -19.98 -2.79 -11.22
N VAL A 170 -19.95 -1.47 -11.48
CA VAL A 170 -20.83 -0.83 -12.46
C VAL A 170 -20.48 -1.31 -13.88
N THR A 171 -19.21 -1.28 -14.28
CA THR A 171 -18.76 -1.72 -15.62
C THR A 171 -18.87 -3.22 -15.81
N GLY A 172 -18.91 -4.01 -14.74
CA GLY A 172 -19.03 -5.46 -14.78
C GLY A 172 -20.32 -5.98 -15.42
N HIS A 173 -21.33 -5.12 -15.55
CA HIS A 173 -22.60 -5.40 -16.25
C HIS A 173 -22.48 -5.31 -17.78
N LEU A 174 -21.36 -4.80 -18.31
CA LEU A 174 -21.12 -4.71 -19.75
C LEU A 174 -20.93 -6.10 -20.38
N PRO A 175 -21.29 -6.28 -21.67
CA PRO A 175 -21.08 -7.54 -22.37
C PRO A 175 -19.60 -7.96 -22.36
N ARG A 176 -19.30 -9.25 -22.21
CA ARG A 176 -17.90 -9.75 -22.15
C ARG A 176 -17.18 -9.83 -23.51
N LYS A 177 -17.63 -9.08 -24.52
CA LYS A 177 -16.95 -9.01 -25.83
C LYS A 177 -15.67 -8.15 -25.72
N ILE A 178 -14.71 -8.37 -26.60
CA ILE A 178 -13.38 -7.72 -26.54
C ILE A 178 -13.45 -6.19 -26.51
N PHE A 179 -14.33 -5.59 -27.31
CA PHE A 179 -14.53 -4.14 -27.35
C PHE A 179 -14.97 -3.58 -26.00
N TRP A 180 -15.98 -4.19 -25.38
CA TRP A 180 -16.50 -3.77 -24.09
C TRP A 180 -15.52 -4.01 -22.95
N ARG A 181 -14.72 -5.08 -23.01
CA ARG A 181 -13.62 -5.32 -22.07
C ARG A 181 -12.52 -4.26 -22.19
N LEU A 182 -12.21 -3.81 -23.41
CA LEU A 182 -11.24 -2.74 -23.64
C LEU A 182 -11.79 -1.39 -23.18
N LEU A 183 -13.07 -1.12 -23.42
CA LEU A 183 -13.75 0.07 -22.93
C LEU A 183 -13.79 0.10 -21.39
N GLU A 184 -14.13 -1.02 -20.76
CA GLU A 184 -14.07 -1.19 -19.29
C GLU A 184 -12.64 -0.91 -18.78
N LEU A 185 -11.62 -1.48 -19.39
CA LEU A 185 -10.21 -1.22 -19.06
C LEU A 185 -9.88 0.27 -19.14
N ALA A 186 -10.22 0.92 -20.25
CA ALA A 186 -9.94 2.34 -20.46
C ALA A 186 -10.66 3.22 -19.43
N ILE A 187 -11.97 3.02 -19.22
CA ILE A 187 -12.77 3.81 -18.27
C ILE A 187 -12.22 3.69 -16.85
N VAL A 188 -11.94 2.46 -16.40
CA VAL A 188 -11.46 2.22 -15.03
C VAL A 188 -10.08 2.85 -14.83
N LEU A 189 -9.14 2.63 -15.74
CA LEU A 189 -7.78 3.18 -15.61
C LEU A 189 -7.78 4.70 -15.71
N ILE A 190 -8.49 5.28 -16.68
CA ILE A 190 -8.59 6.74 -16.82
C ILE A 190 -9.16 7.35 -15.54
N THR A 191 -10.23 6.78 -14.98
CA THR A 191 -10.85 7.31 -13.76
C THR A 191 -9.92 7.21 -12.55
N VAL A 192 -9.23 6.07 -12.38
CA VAL A 192 -8.24 5.86 -11.30
C VAL A 192 -7.13 6.91 -11.36
N TRP A 193 -6.58 7.19 -12.55
CA TRP A 193 -5.51 8.17 -12.72
C TRP A 193 -6.01 9.61 -12.60
N ILE A 194 -7.20 9.94 -13.12
CA ILE A 194 -7.83 11.25 -12.89
C ILE A 194 -8.00 11.51 -11.40
N TYR A 195 -8.54 10.55 -10.63
CA TYR A 195 -8.65 10.70 -9.18
C TYR A 195 -7.28 10.84 -8.51
N THR A 196 -6.27 10.09 -8.97
CA THR A 196 -4.91 10.19 -8.45
C THR A 196 -4.34 11.60 -8.62
N PHE A 197 -4.56 12.23 -9.77
CA PHE A 197 -4.13 13.61 -10.00
C PHE A 197 -4.97 14.63 -9.24
N ILE A 198 -6.28 14.42 -9.13
CA ILE A 198 -7.16 15.21 -8.24
C ILE A 198 -6.64 15.17 -6.81
N ALA A 199 -6.12 14.03 -6.34
CA ALA A 199 -5.47 13.84 -5.04
C ALA A 199 -4.02 14.36 -4.97
N PHE A 200 -3.59 15.23 -5.90
CA PHE A 200 -2.23 15.76 -6.06
C PHE A 200 -1.13 14.68 -6.15
N ALA A 201 -1.47 13.52 -6.72
CA ALA A 201 -0.56 12.39 -6.85
C ALA A 201 0.16 12.06 -5.53
N SER A 202 -0.56 12.16 -4.40
CA SER A 202 0.04 11.85 -3.10
C SER A 202 0.65 10.45 -3.12
N PRO A 203 1.83 10.22 -2.50
CA PRO A 203 2.57 8.97 -2.67
C PRO A 203 1.74 7.72 -2.37
N SER A 204 0.83 7.78 -1.39
CA SER A 204 -0.04 6.63 -1.07
C SER A 204 -1.04 6.31 -2.19
N VAL A 205 -1.57 7.31 -2.86
CA VAL A 205 -2.56 7.13 -3.93
C VAL A 205 -1.88 6.65 -5.20
N VAL A 206 -0.68 7.15 -5.52
CA VAL A 206 0.12 6.66 -6.65
C VAL A 206 0.48 5.19 -6.50
N ARG A 207 0.89 4.75 -5.30
CA ARG A 207 1.16 3.33 -5.05
C ARG A 207 -0.08 2.46 -5.30
N ALA A 208 -1.24 2.92 -4.82
CA ALA A 208 -2.49 2.22 -5.02
C ALA A 208 -2.93 2.21 -6.49
N SER A 209 -2.75 3.33 -7.23
CA SER A 209 -3.11 3.41 -8.64
C SER A 209 -2.26 2.48 -9.50
N ILE A 210 -0.95 2.38 -9.22
CA ILE A 210 -0.06 1.42 -9.87
C ILE A 210 -0.51 0.00 -9.57
N PHE A 211 -0.78 -0.34 -8.31
CA PHE A 211 -1.24 -1.68 -7.91
C PHE A 211 -2.54 -2.07 -8.62
N PHE A 212 -3.56 -1.20 -8.61
CA PHE A 212 -4.84 -1.47 -9.28
C PHE A 212 -4.70 -1.52 -10.79
N SER A 213 -3.82 -0.69 -11.38
CA SER A 213 -3.54 -0.74 -12.82
C SER A 213 -2.94 -2.09 -13.22
N LEU A 214 -1.90 -2.55 -12.51
CA LEU A 214 -1.29 -3.85 -12.78
C LEU A 214 -2.27 -5.01 -12.57
N PHE A 215 -3.06 -4.95 -11.49
CA PHE A 215 -4.07 -5.95 -11.18
C PHE A 215 -5.15 -6.04 -12.27
N PHE A 216 -5.65 -4.89 -12.74
CA PHE A 216 -6.73 -4.84 -13.71
C PHE A 216 -6.27 -5.16 -15.13
N VAL A 217 -5.10 -4.68 -15.54
CA VAL A 217 -4.45 -5.08 -16.80
C VAL A 217 -4.18 -6.59 -16.82
N GLY A 218 -3.68 -7.16 -15.72
CA GLY A 218 -3.51 -8.61 -15.61
C GLY A 218 -4.82 -9.37 -15.76
N THR A 219 -5.91 -8.85 -15.18
CA THR A 219 -7.26 -9.42 -15.32
C THR A 219 -7.77 -9.32 -16.76
N PHE A 220 -7.52 -8.20 -17.45
CA PHE A 220 -7.86 -8.03 -18.88
C PHE A 220 -7.09 -9.02 -19.77
N LEU A 221 -5.82 -9.28 -19.47
CA LEU A 221 -4.98 -10.25 -20.17
C LEU A 221 -5.26 -11.71 -19.79
N ASN A 222 -6.30 -11.99 -18.99
CA ASN A 222 -6.64 -13.32 -18.46
C ASN A 222 -5.47 -13.99 -17.72
N GLN A 223 -4.58 -13.19 -17.13
CA GLN A 223 -3.47 -13.72 -16.34
C GLN A 223 -3.99 -14.21 -14.99
N PRO A 224 -3.40 -15.28 -14.43
CA PRO A 224 -3.72 -15.73 -13.08
C PRO A 224 -3.50 -14.60 -12.07
N LYS A 225 -4.47 -14.43 -11.15
CA LYS A 225 -4.54 -13.32 -10.19
C LYS A 225 -3.56 -13.51 -9.02
N TYR A 226 -2.26 -13.54 -9.32
CA TYR A 226 -1.23 -13.61 -8.29
C TYR A 226 -1.00 -12.24 -7.66
N THR A 227 -1.59 -12.03 -6.47
CA THR A 227 -1.50 -10.76 -5.73
C THR A 227 -0.05 -10.36 -5.46
N LEU A 228 0.84 -11.29 -5.09
CA LEU A 228 2.27 -11.03 -4.88
C LEU A 228 2.97 -10.46 -6.13
N ASN A 229 2.54 -10.84 -7.33
CA ASN A 229 3.12 -10.30 -8.57
C ASN A 229 2.70 -8.85 -8.81
N CYS A 230 1.46 -8.51 -8.45
CA CYS A 230 0.98 -7.13 -8.53
C CYS A 230 1.71 -6.25 -7.49
N ILE A 231 1.91 -6.77 -6.28
CA ILE A 231 2.69 -6.09 -5.22
C ILE A 231 4.12 -5.85 -5.70
N ALA A 232 4.80 -6.92 -6.17
CA ALA A 232 6.19 -6.84 -6.63
C ALA A 232 6.36 -5.95 -7.88
N GLY A 233 5.45 -6.07 -8.85
CA GLY A 233 5.40 -5.19 -10.02
C GLY A 233 5.22 -3.73 -9.62
N GLY A 234 4.37 -3.46 -8.61
CA GLY A 234 4.18 -2.11 -8.10
C GLY A 234 5.45 -1.53 -7.48
N ILE A 235 6.15 -2.31 -6.64
CA ILE A 235 7.46 -1.89 -6.08
C ILE A 235 8.44 -1.60 -7.21
N LEU A 236 8.54 -2.50 -8.20
CA LEU A 236 9.43 -2.32 -9.34
C LEU A 236 9.15 -1.03 -10.12
N VAL A 237 7.88 -0.74 -10.40
CA VAL A 237 7.49 0.49 -11.10
C VAL A 237 7.90 1.72 -10.30
N ILE A 238 7.65 1.74 -8.98
CA ILE A 238 8.03 2.88 -8.14
C ILE A 238 9.55 3.04 -8.10
N LEU A 239 10.27 1.96 -7.84
CA LEU A 239 11.73 1.95 -7.79
C LEU A 239 12.36 2.37 -9.12
N PHE A 240 11.71 2.07 -10.24
CA PHE A 240 12.15 2.53 -11.56
C PHE A 240 12.13 4.06 -11.71
N PHE A 241 11.15 4.74 -11.12
CA PHE A 241 11.03 6.21 -11.18
C PHE A 241 11.75 6.94 -10.05
N ASP A 242 11.73 6.37 -8.84
CA ASP A 242 12.44 6.88 -7.68
C ASP A 242 12.90 5.71 -6.81
N LEU A 243 14.21 5.49 -6.83
CA LEU A 243 14.85 4.41 -6.11
C LEU A 243 15.02 4.72 -4.62
N HIS A 244 15.12 6.00 -4.26
CA HIS A 244 15.24 6.44 -2.86
C HIS A 244 13.92 6.26 -2.10
N SER A 245 12.81 6.08 -2.83
CA SER A 245 11.51 5.75 -2.25
C SER A 245 11.51 4.50 -1.36
N ILE A 246 12.49 3.59 -1.48
CA ILE A 246 12.61 2.43 -0.59
C ILE A 246 12.85 2.82 0.88
N TYR A 247 13.47 3.97 1.13
CA TYR A 247 13.72 4.50 2.46
C TYR A 247 12.56 5.32 3.01
N HIS A 248 11.60 5.69 2.16
CA HIS A 248 10.40 6.40 2.62
C HIS A 248 9.53 5.47 3.46
N ILE A 249 9.32 5.87 4.71
CA ILE A 249 8.53 5.12 5.69
C ILE A 249 7.10 4.83 5.18
N GLY A 250 6.51 5.76 4.41
CA GLY A 250 5.19 5.57 3.83
C GLY A 250 5.13 4.40 2.84
N LEU A 251 6.19 4.18 2.05
CA LEU A 251 6.30 3.03 1.17
C LEU A 251 6.44 1.74 1.99
N GLN A 252 7.36 1.73 2.96
CA GLN A 252 7.61 0.59 3.84
C GLN A 252 6.34 0.12 4.55
N LEU A 253 5.62 1.04 5.19
CA LEU A 253 4.36 0.74 5.89
C LEU A 253 3.26 0.26 4.94
N SER A 254 3.11 0.90 3.78
CA SER A 254 2.08 0.53 2.79
C SER A 254 2.29 -0.88 2.26
N TYR A 255 3.53 -1.22 1.87
CA TYR A 255 3.83 -2.55 1.33
C TYR A 255 3.85 -3.62 2.43
N ALA A 256 4.37 -3.32 3.61
CA ALA A 256 4.29 -4.21 4.76
C ALA A 256 2.83 -4.57 5.10
N ALA A 257 1.93 -3.58 5.11
CA ALA A 257 0.51 -3.80 5.36
C ALA A 257 -0.13 -4.73 4.29
N VAL A 258 0.08 -4.44 3.01
CA VAL A 258 -0.50 -5.25 1.92
C VAL A 258 0.04 -6.68 1.90
N ILE A 259 1.34 -6.88 2.14
CA ILE A 259 1.95 -8.21 2.28
C ILE A 259 1.39 -8.93 3.51
N GLY A 260 1.29 -8.24 4.64
CA GLY A 260 0.71 -8.79 5.88
C GLY A 260 -0.72 -9.26 5.69
N ILE A 261 -1.58 -8.41 5.10
CA ILE A 261 -2.95 -8.75 4.74
C ILE A 261 -2.97 -9.99 3.82
N HIS A 262 -2.15 -10.02 2.77
CA HIS A 262 -2.11 -11.17 1.86
C HIS A 262 -1.75 -12.49 2.56
N LEU A 263 -0.76 -12.47 3.46
CA LEU A 263 -0.25 -13.66 4.14
C LEU A 263 -1.15 -14.14 5.29
N PHE A 264 -1.62 -13.22 6.14
CA PHE A 264 -2.25 -13.57 7.41
C PHE A 264 -3.78 -13.48 7.41
N TYR A 265 -4.40 -12.68 6.53
CA TYR A 265 -5.85 -12.47 6.54
C TYR A 265 -6.62 -13.79 6.46
N ARG A 266 -6.28 -14.64 5.49
CA ARG A 266 -6.97 -15.92 5.28
C ARG A 266 -6.78 -16.88 6.45
N ILE A 267 -5.65 -16.78 7.15
CA ILE A 267 -5.35 -17.62 8.30
C ILE A 267 -6.26 -17.21 9.45
N PHE A 268 -6.25 -15.93 9.83
CA PHE A 268 -7.09 -15.42 10.91
C PHE A 268 -8.58 -15.58 10.63
N TYR A 269 -9.00 -15.25 9.42
CA TYR A 269 -10.41 -15.37 9.02
C TYR A 269 -10.94 -16.80 9.20
N LYS A 270 -10.12 -17.82 8.89
CA LYS A 270 -10.50 -19.23 9.03
C LYS A 270 -10.39 -19.80 10.44
N MET A 271 -9.73 -19.11 11.37
CA MET A 271 -9.58 -19.60 12.76
C MET A 271 -10.91 -19.57 13.52
N LEU A 272 -11.77 -18.60 13.20
CA LEU A 272 -13.08 -18.41 13.81
C LEU A 272 -14.12 -18.20 12.70
N PRO A 273 -14.67 -19.29 12.12
CA PRO A 273 -15.80 -19.16 11.21
C PRO A 273 -17.01 -18.64 11.98
N MET A 274 -17.67 -17.61 11.43
CA MET A 274 -18.84 -16.98 12.03
C MET A 274 -20.04 -17.14 11.10
N ASP A 275 -21.15 -17.65 11.63
CA ASP A 275 -22.37 -17.87 10.83
C ASP A 275 -23.18 -16.58 10.62
N ASN A 276 -23.16 -15.67 11.60
CA ASN A 276 -23.87 -14.40 11.50
C ASN A 276 -23.14 -13.45 10.53
N PRO A 277 -23.81 -12.90 9.50
CA PRO A 277 -23.18 -12.08 8.47
C PRO A 277 -22.55 -10.79 9.01
N ILE A 278 -23.18 -10.16 10.02
CA ILE A 278 -22.68 -8.92 10.63
C ILE A 278 -21.41 -9.23 11.43
N LEU A 279 -21.45 -10.27 12.26
CA LEU A 279 -20.30 -10.68 13.06
C LEU A 279 -19.14 -11.15 12.18
N ASN A 280 -19.45 -11.84 11.08
CA ASN A 280 -18.46 -12.27 10.10
C ASN A 280 -17.81 -11.08 9.37
N TRP A 281 -18.60 -10.06 9.02
CA TRP A 281 -18.07 -8.82 8.44
C TRP A 281 -17.17 -8.07 9.45
N MET A 282 -17.59 -7.97 10.72
CA MET A 282 -16.76 -7.39 11.79
C MET A 282 -15.45 -8.18 11.95
N TRP A 283 -15.54 -9.50 12.07
CA TRP A 283 -14.36 -10.38 12.18
C TRP A 283 -13.41 -10.23 10.99
N GLY A 284 -13.95 -10.12 9.77
CA GLY A 284 -13.17 -9.84 8.56
C GLY A 284 -12.37 -8.53 8.66
N ASN A 285 -12.99 -7.43 9.09
CA ASN A 285 -12.30 -6.14 9.27
C ASN A 285 -11.23 -6.20 10.37
N LEU A 286 -11.50 -6.92 11.46
CA LEU A 286 -10.50 -7.14 12.51
C LEU A 286 -9.32 -7.97 11.99
N CYS A 287 -9.58 -9.02 11.20
CA CYS A 287 -8.54 -9.84 10.56
C CYS A 287 -7.65 -9.01 9.64
N ILE A 288 -8.22 -8.08 8.86
CA ILE A 288 -7.44 -7.15 8.01
C ILE A 288 -6.54 -6.28 8.89
N THR A 289 -7.10 -5.67 9.95
CA THR A 289 -6.38 -4.80 10.88
C THR A 289 -5.23 -5.53 11.56
N LEU A 290 -5.48 -6.74 12.10
CA LEU A 290 -4.47 -7.58 12.74
C LEU A 290 -3.36 -7.97 11.76
N SER A 291 -3.73 -8.38 10.55
CA SER A 291 -2.77 -8.79 9.52
C SER A 291 -1.86 -7.66 9.08
N ALA A 292 -2.42 -6.45 8.89
CA ALA A 292 -1.64 -5.26 8.58
C ALA A 292 -0.75 -4.85 9.75
N GLN A 293 -1.29 -4.83 10.98
CA GLN A 293 -0.56 -4.38 12.16
C GLN A 293 0.63 -5.29 12.49
N LEU A 294 0.48 -6.61 12.33
CA LEU A 294 1.57 -7.56 12.59
C LEU A 294 2.83 -7.26 11.79
N THR A 295 2.68 -6.85 10.53
CA THR A 295 3.81 -6.55 9.65
C THR A 295 4.25 -5.09 9.68
N THR A 296 3.39 -4.14 10.05
CA THR A 296 3.76 -2.71 10.14
C THR A 296 4.34 -2.31 11.50
N LEU A 297 3.95 -3.00 12.59
CA LEU A 297 4.40 -2.71 13.95
C LEU A 297 5.93 -2.57 14.10
N PRO A 298 6.78 -3.50 13.62
CA PRO A 298 8.23 -3.37 13.79
C PRO A 298 8.80 -2.13 13.09
N ILE A 299 8.24 -1.73 11.94
CA ILE A 299 8.64 -0.50 11.22
C ILE A 299 8.25 0.72 12.05
N LEU A 300 7.03 0.74 12.61
CA LEU A 300 6.58 1.82 13.47
C LEU A 300 7.46 1.97 14.72
N LEU A 301 7.81 0.86 15.39
CA LEU A 301 8.66 0.88 16.58
C LEU A 301 10.12 1.26 16.27
N TYR A 302 10.61 0.92 15.08
CA TYR A 302 11.96 1.30 14.64
C TYR A 302 12.08 2.81 14.36
N HIS A 303 11.08 3.43 13.72
CA HIS A 303 11.16 4.84 13.33
C HIS A 303 10.56 5.82 14.34
N PHE A 304 9.48 5.43 15.02
CA PHE A 304 8.76 6.31 15.95
C PHE A 304 8.97 5.97 17.42
N HIS A 305 9.54 4.79 17.73
CA HIS A 305 9.79 4.31 19.10
C HIS A 305 8.57 4.28 20.03
N GLN A 306 7.38 4.41 19.46
CA GLN A 306 6.12 4.41 20.17
C GLN A 306 5.05 3.75 19.31
N THR A 307 4.15 3.03 19.95
CA THR A 307 2.87 2.62 19.36
C THR A 307 1.74 3.00 20.29
N SER A 308 0.59 3.31 19.70
CA SER A 308 -0.62 3.51 20.48
C SER A 308 -1.19 2.18 20.95
N THR A 309 -1.66 2.15 22.19
CA THR A 309 -2.35 0.99 22.79
C THR A 309 -3.70 0.75 22.16
N LEU A 310 -4.35 1.82 21.68
CA LEU A 310 -5.69 1.77 21.12
C LEU A 310 -5.71 1.53 19.60
N VAL A 311 -4.56 1.40 18.93
CA VAL A 311 -4.47 1.27 17.46
C VAL A 311 -5.43 0.21 16.90
N LEU A 312 -5.50 -0.97 17.52
CA LEU A 312 -6.36 -2.04 17.03
C LEU A 312 -7.85 -1.68 17.16
N ILE A 313 -8.26 -1.17 18.32
CA ILE A 313 -9.66 -0.80 18.60
C ILE A 313 -10.06 0.41 17.75
N SER A 314 -9.22 1.44 17.71
CA SER A 314 -9.42 2.64 16.91
C SER A 314 -9.51 2.32 15.42
N ASN A 315 -8.65 1.45 14.88
CA ASN A 315 -8.75 1.01 13.48
C ASN A 315 -10.04 0.23 13.21
N PHE A 316 -10.35 -0.74 14.08
CA PHE A 316 -11.53 -1.58 13.94
C PHE A 316 -12.82 -0.75 13.88
N MET A 317 -12.92 0.31 14.69
CA MET A 317 -14.09 1.19 14.70
C MET A 317 -14.03 2.25 13.59
N MET A 318 -12.91 2.96 13.45
CA MET A 318 -12.85 4.17 12.63
C MET A 318 -12.67 3.88 11.14
N VAL A 319 -12.04 2.77 10.75
CA VAL A 319 -11.86 2.44 9.32
C VAL A 319 -13.20 2.21 8.61
N PRO A 320 -14.13 1.38 9.13
CA PRO A 320 -15.45 1.25 8.50
C PRO A 320 -16.29 2.53 8.55
N LEU A 321 -16.23 3.28 9.65
CA LEU A 321 -16.95 4.55 9.79
C LEU A 321 -16.45 5.60 8.76
N SER A 322 -15.14 5.71 8.57
CA SER A 322 -14.57 6.60 7.55
C SER A 322 -14.89 6.14 6.12
N THR A 323 -15.01 4.83 5.89
CA THR A 323 -15.47 4.28 4.61
C THR A 323 -16.90 4.69 4.31
N LEU A 324 -17.80 4.61 5.30
CA LEU A 324 -19.18 5.08 5.16
C LEU A 324 -19.24 6.59 4.85
N LEU A 325 -18.43 7.38 5.54
CA LEU A 325 -18.31 8.82 5.28
C LEU A 325 -17.83 9.09 3.85
N LEU A 326 -16.85 8.33 3.36
CA LEU A 326 -16.37 8.49 1.99
C LEU A 326 -17.48 8.21 0.97
N TYR A 327 -18.29 7.17 1.16
CA TYR A 327 -19.46 6.90 0.31
C TYR A 327 -20.46 8.07 0.34
N ALA A 328 -20.73 8.64 1.52
CA ALA A 328 -21.62 9.80 1.63
C ALA A 328 -21.07 11.03 0.90
N LEU A 329 -19.76 11.29 0.98
CA LEU A 329 -19.09 12.37 0.25
C LEU A 329 -19.11 12.15 -1.26
N ILE A 330 -18.88 10.92 -1.74
CA ILE A 330 -19.01 10.58 -3.16
C ILE A 330 -20.46 10.82 -3.62
N GLY A 331 -21.45 10.40 -2.82
CA GLY A 331 -22.86 10.67 -3.09
C GLY A 331 -23.18 12.16 -3.19
N LEU A 332 -22.65 12.97 -2.26
CA LEU A 332 -22.76 14.42 -2.30
C LEU A 332 -22.15 15.01 -3.58
N MET A 333 -21.00 14.50 -4.03
CA MET A 333 -20.35 14.97 -5.26
C MET A 333 -21.18 14.66 -6.51
N ILE A 334 -21.95 13.58 -6.54
CA ILE A 334 -22.78 13.21 -7.69
C ILE A 334 -24.08 14.03 -7.74
N LEU A 335 -24.65 14.39 -6.60
CA LEU A 335 -25.94 15.10 -6.54
C LEU A 335 -25.86 16.55 -7.07
N PRO A 336 -26.89 17.09 -7.75
CA PRO A 336 -26.89 18.49 -8.19
C PRO A 336 -26.99 19.46 -7.01
N ASN A 337 -26.39 20.66 -7.13
CA ASN A 337 -26.37 21.67 -6.07
C ASN A 337 -27.76 22.26 -5.72
N GLN A 338 -28.74 22.13 -6.62
CA GLN A 338 -30.07 22.76 -6.49
C GLN A 338 -31.09 21.88 -5.78
N VAL A 339 -30.73 20.63 -5.45
CA VAL A 339 -31.67 19.68 -4.85
C VAL A 339 -31.65 19.90 -3.34
N ASN A 340 -32.78 20.21 -2.70
CA ASN A 340 -32.86 20.35 -1.23
C ASN A 340 -32.24 19.14 -0.49
N PHE A 341 -32.31 17.96 -1.09
CA PHE A 341 -31.68 16.74 -0.59
C PHE A 341 -30.15 16.87 -0.41
N SER A 342 -29.43 17.58 -1.28
CA SER A 342 -27.97 17.75 -1.13
C SER A 342 -27.62 18.56 0.12
N MET A 343 -28.44 19.56 0.48
CA MET A 343 -28.25 20.34 1.71
C MET A 343 -28.50 19.50 2.95
N HIS A 344 -29.55 18.68 2.95
CA HIS A 344 -29.84 17.77 4.06
C HIS A 344 -28.72 16.72 4.21
N LEU A 345 -28.26 16.15 3.09
CA LEU A 345 -27.14 15.22 3.09
C LEU A 345 -25.86 15.88 3.62
N GLY A 346 -25.58 17.13 3.23
CA GLY A 346 -24.46 17.91 3.77
C GLY A 346 -24.54 18.10 5.27
N GLY A 347 -25.72 18.47 5.81
CA GLY A 347 -25.95 18.58 7.25
C GLY A 347 -25.81 17.24 8.00
N LEU A 348 -26.24 16.13 7.39
CA LEU A 348 -26.03 14.79 7.95
C LEU A 348 -24.55 14.41 7.98
N ILE A 349 -23.82 14.67 6.89
CA ILE A 349 -22.37 14.46 6.80
C ILE A 349 -21.65 15.30 7.86
N GLN A 350 -22.03 16.56 8.02
CA GLN A 350 -21.49 17.45 9.05
C GLN A 350 -21.69 16.87 10.46
N SER A 351 -22.92 16.48 10.79
CA SER A 351 -23.24 15.89 12.10
C SER A 351 -22.44 14.61 12.35
N TYR A 352 -22.29 13.78 11.31
CA TYR A 352 -21.50 12.56 11.36
C TYR A 352 -20.01 12.83 11.60
N ILE A 353 -19.42 13.78 10.89
CA ILE A 353 -18.01 14.17 11.09
C ILE A 353 -17.82 14.72 12.51
N ASN A 354 -18.72 15.59 12.98
CA ASN A 354 -18.64 16.15 14.33
C ASN A 354 -18.81 15.08 15.42
N PHE A 355 -19.59 14.04 15.16
CA PHE A 355 -19.65 12.86 16.03
C PHE A 355 -18.32 12.11 16.05
N LEU A 356 -17.72 11.82 14.89
CA LEU A 356 -16.42 11.15 14.80
C LEU A 356 -15.30 11.93 15.49
N ASN A 357 -15.21 13.23 15.23
CA ASN A 357 -14.18 14.10 15.81
C ASN A 357 -14.34 14.17 17.33
N ARG A 358 -15.57 14.31 17.86
CA ARG A 358 -15.83 14.26 19.30
C ARG A 358 -15.46 12.92 19.92
N ALA A 359 -15.77 11.80 19.26
CA ALA A 359 -15.39 10.48 19.73
C ALA A 359 -13.86 10.33 19.82
N VAL A 360 -13.14 10.76 18.79
CA VAL A 360 -11.66 10.72 18.77
C VAL A 360 -11.06 11.63 19.83
N LEU A 361 -11.57 12.87 19.96
CA LEU A 361 -11.10 13.80 20.98
C LEU A 361 -11.39 13.27 22.40
N TYR A 362 -12.51 12.59 22.62
CA TYR A 362 -12.81 11.96 23.90
C TYR A 362 -11.77 10.90 24.29
N PHE A 363 -11.42 10.01 23.37
CA PHE A 363 -10.37 8.99 23.59
C PHE A 363 -8.97 9.58 23.67
N HIS A 364 -8.73 10.72 23.03
CA HIS A 364 -7.47 11.44 23.14
C HIS A 364 -7.28 12.07 24.53
N HIS A 365 -8.32 12.70 25.09
CA HIS A 365 -8.26 13.31 26.43
C HIS A 365 -8.34 12.28 27.56
N ASN A 366 -9.00 11.14 27.31
CA ASN A 366 -9.11 10.02 28.25
C ASN A 366 -8.37 8.79 27.70
N PRO A 367 -7.03 8.84 27.62
CA PRO A 367 -6.27 7.74 27.04
C PRO A 367 -6.44 6.48 27.89
N ILE A 368 -6.95 5.42 27.26
CA ILE A 368 -7.04 4.11 27.88
C ILE A 368 -5.68 3.42 27.67
N GLY A 369 -4.85 3.46 28.71
CA GLY A 369 -3.49 2.94 28.70
C GLY A 369 -2.44 3.96 28.26
N THR A 370 -1.17 3.67 28.59
CA THR A 370 -0.04 4.52 28.21
C THR A 370 0.50 4.10 26.84
N PRO A 371 1.01 5.05 26.02
CA PRO A 371 1.70 4.72 24.79
C PRO A 371 2.82 3.71 25.08
N LEU A 372 2.88 2.64 24.30
CA LEU A 372 3.90 1.62 24.50
C LEU A 372 5.21 2.14 23.89
N LEU A 373 6.08 2.65 24.75
CA LEU A 373 7.41 3.12 24.38
C LEU A 373 8.34 1.91 24.25
N VAL A 374 8.53 1.45 23.02
CA VAL A 374 9.43 0.33 22.71
C VAL A 374 10.33 0.75 21.57
N GLN A 375 11.62 0.89 21.88
CA GLN A 375 12.64 1.10 20.88
C GLN A 375 13.08 -0.26 20.31
N MET A 376 12.96 -0.41 18.98
CA MET A 376 13.50 -1.56 18.27
C MET A 376 14.75 -1.15 17.50
N SER A 377 15.85 -1.88 17.68
CA SER A 377 17.04 -1.74 16.83
C SER A 377 16.83 -2.42 15.48
N GLY A 378 17.63 -2.07 14.47
CA GLY A 378 17.51 -2.69 13.14
C GLY A 378 17.67 -4.22 13.16
N ARG A 379 18.52 -4.74 14.07
CA ARG A 379 18.68 -6.20 14.29
C ARG A 379 17.41 -6.85 14.84
N MET A 380 16.72 -6.18 15.76
CA MET A 380 15.44 -6.66 16.30
C MET A 380 14.35 -6.67 15.24
N VAL A 381 14.32 -5.68 14.35
CA VAL A 381 13.37 -5.64 13.21
C VAL A 381 13.58 -6.84 12.30
N VAL A 382 14.83 -7.12 11.92
CA VAL A 382 15.15 -8.30 11.09
C VAL A 382 14.77 -9.60 11.81
N GLY A 383 15.11 -9.73 13.09
CA GLY A 383 14.74 -10.89 13.90
C GLY A 383 13.22 -11.08 13.99
N TYR A 384 12.46 -10.00 14.15
CA TYR A 384 11.00 -10.04 14.19
C TYR A 384 10.39 -10.49 12.85
N TYR A 385 10.89 -10.01 11.72
CA TYR A 385 10.41 -10.47 10.40
C TYR A 385 10.79 -11.92 10.11
N LEU A 386 11.98 -12.37 10.54
CA LEU A 386 12.36 -13.79 10.46
C LEU A 386 11.43 -14.65 11.32
N TRP A 387 11.15 -14.21 12.55
CA TRP A 387 10.18 -14.88 13.42
C TRP A 387 8.80 -14.99 12.75
N LEU A 388 8.27 -13.89 12.23
CA LEU A 388 6.99 -13.87 11.50
C LEU A 388 6.98 -14.83 10.30
N LEU A 389 8.09 -14.90 9.55
CA LEU A 389 8.22 -15.82 8.42
C LEU A 389 8.09 -17.28 8.87
N PHE A 390 8.76 -17.66 9.96
CA PHE A 390 8.66 -19.04 10.48
C PHE A 390 7.30 -19.34 11.10
N VAL A 391 6.67 -18.37 11.76
CA VAL A 391 5.28 -18.49 12.22
C VAL A 391 4.34 -18.72 11.04
N TYR A 392 4.46 -17.94 9.96
CA TYR A 392 3.69 -18.14 8.75
C TYR A 392 3.93 -19.53 8.13
N LEU A 393 5.19 -19.95 8.00
CA LEU A 393 5.53 -21.27 7.47
C LEU A 393 4.99 -22.42 8.34
N TRP A 394 4.96 -22.23 9.67
CA TRP A 394 4.34 -23.17 10.59
C TRP A 394 2.82 -23.23 10.39
N LEU A 395 2.15 -22.09 10.32
CA LEU A 395 0.69 -22.02 10.09
C LEU A 395 0.30 -22.63 8.74
N TYR A 396 1.13 -22.45 7.71
CA TYR A 396 0.91 -22.95 6.37
C TYR A 396 1.22 -24.45 6.21
N LYS A 397 2.41 -24.89 6.67
CA LYS A 397 2.87 -26.29 6.48
C LYS A 397 2.51 -27.22 7.65
N ARG A 398 2.11 -26.68 8.80
CA ARG A 398 1.77 -27.41 10.04
C ARG A 398 2.87 -28.39 10.52
N LYS A 399 4.15 -28.10 10.24
CA LYS A 399 5.30 -28.92 10.69
C LYS A 399 5.96 -28.32 11.93
N ALA A 400 6.22 -29.14 12.95
CA ALA A 400 6.79 -28.72 14.24
C ALA A 400 8.16 -28.02 14.13
N LYS A 401 8.99 -28.41 13.15
CA LYS A 401 10.31 -27.78 12.91
C LYS A 401 10.26 -26.26 12.72
N TYR A 402 9.20 -25.74 12.09
CA TYR A 402 9.07 -24.29 11.87
C TYR A 402 8.67 -23.55 13.15
N LEU A 403 7.90 -24.20 14.02
CA LEU A 403 7.61 -23.68 15.37
C LEU A 403 8.87 -23.67 16.23
N PHE A 404 9.70 -24.70 16.14
CA PHE A 404 11.00 -24.70 16.83
C PHE A 404 11.88 -23.54 16.34
N TYR A 405 11.99 -23.31 15.03
CA TYR A 405 12.76 -22.18 14.49
C TYR A 405 12.19 -20.82 14.92
N SER A 406 10.87 -20.65 14.99
CA SER A 406 10.30 -19.40 15.50
C SER A 406 10.63 -19.20 16.99
N LEU A 407 10.57 -20.26 17.80
CA LEU A 407 10.95 -20.20 19.22
C LEU A 407 12.44 -19.86 19.41
N VAL A 408 13.33 -20.40 18.57
CA VAL A 408 14.76 -20.06 18.62
C VAL A 408 15.00 -18.58 18.27
N ILE A 409 14.28 -18.04 17.28
CA ILE A 409 14.49 -16.64 16.88
C ILE A 409 13.94 -15.68 17.92
N ILE A 410 12.78 -15.96 18.51
CA ILE A 410 12.23 -15.08 19.55
C ILE A 410 13.11 -15.06 20.80
N THR A 411 13.76 -16.19 21.15
CA THR A 411 14.73 -16.23 22.25
C THR A 411 16.01 -15.47 21.92
N LEU A 412 16.51 -15.57 20.68
CA LEU A 412 17.65 -14.75 20.25
C LEU A 412 17.34 -13.25 20.29
N VAL A 413 16.16 -12.85 19.83
CA VAL A 413 15.72 -11.44 19.86
C VAL A 413 15.56 -10.95 21.30
N SER A 414 15.02 -11.76 22.21
CA SER A 414 14.89 -11.38 23.62
C SER A 414 16.25 -11.29 24.31
N LEU A 415 17.22 -12.16 23.98
CA LEU A 415 18.59 -12.07 24.46
C LEU A 415 19.29 -10.79 24.00
N ILE A 416 19.13 -10.39 22.73
CA ILE A 416 19.65 -9.11 22.23
C ILE A 416 19.09 -7.91 23.00
N LYS A 417 17.85 -8.01 23.50
CA LYS A 417 17.24 -6.95 24.32
C LYS A 417 17.77 -6.92 25.76
N LEU A 418 18.13 -8.09 26.31
CA LEU A 418 18.67 -8.22 27.67
C LEU A 418 20.14 -7.80 27.77
N PHE A 419 20.90 -7.95 26.68
CA PHE A 419 22.32 -7.56 26.59
C PHE A 419 22.47 -6.46 25.52
N PRO A 420 22.15 -5.19 25.85
CA PRO A 420 22.15 -4.07 24.91
C PRO A 420 23.52 -3.76 24.29
#